data_AF-A0AA38TDH7-F1
#
_entry.id   AF-A0AA38TDH7-F1
#
_cell.length_a   1.000
_cell.length_b   1.000
_cell.length_c   1.000
_cell.angle_alpha   90.00
_cell.angle_beta   90.00
_cell.angle_gamma   90.00
#
_symmetry.space_group_name_H-M   'P 1'
#
loop_
_entity.id
_entity.type
_entity.pdbx_description
1 polymer ?
#
loop_
_entity_poly.entity_id
_entity_poly.type
_entity_poly.pdbx_seq_one_letter_code
_entity_poly.pdbx_strand_id
1 'polypeptide(L)' 'MRLLPIRVSQKFHCSRMQNNNIRAFISSKKCAPIMLRLAWHDAGTYGATTKTGGPNGSIRNEEEFSHGSNNGLKIAIDFC' A
#
# COMPACT_ATOMS: atom_id res chain seq x y z
N MET A 1 -27.31 -26.29 21.99
CA MET A 1 -25.98 -25.68 21.71
C MET A 1 -26.20 -24.27 21.17
N ARG A 2 -25.93 -23.22 21.96
CA ARG A 2 -25.88 -21.84 21.44
C ARG A 2 -24.46 -21.58 20.94
N LEU A 3 -24.30 -21.29 19.65
CA LEU A 3 -23.06 -20.77 19.11
C LEU A 3 -22.81 -19.42 19.79
N LEU A 4 -21.74 -19.31 20.57
CA LEU A 4 -21.29 -18.01 21.07
C LEU A 4 -20.80 -17.19 19.88
N PRO A 5 -21.17 -15.90 19.78
CA PRO A 5 -20.66 -15.05 18.70
C PRO A 5 -19.12 -15.00 18.81
N ILE A 6 -18.45 -15.37 17.71
CA ILE A 6 -16.99 -15.24 17.59
C ILE A 6 -16.67 -13.77 17.80
N ARG A 7 -15.98 -13.46 18.90
CA ARG A 7 -15.62 -12.08 19.26
C ARG A 7 -14.52 -11.61 18.33
N VAL A 8 -14.90 -11.00 17.21
CA VAL A 8 -13.96 -10.38 16.27
C VAL A 8 -13.29 -9.21 17.01
N SER A 9 -11.96 -9.20 17.09
CA SER A 9 -11.22 -8.13 17.77
C SER A 9 -11.48 -6.78 17.10
N GLN A 10 -11.59 -5.70 17.87
CA GLN A 10 -11.74 -4.33 17.34
C GLN A 10 -10.68 -3.97 16.29
N LYS A 11 -9.48 -4.57 16.37
CA LYS A 11 -8.42 -4.41 15.37
C LYS A 11 -8.87 -4.85 13.96
N PHE A 12 -9.55 -5.99 13.84
CA PHE A 12 -10.07 -6.47 12.56
C PHE A 12 -11.15 -5.54 11.99
N HIS A 13 -11.97 -4.93 12.85
CA HIS A 13 -12.99 -3.99 12.41
C HIS A 13 -12.37 -2.71 11.83
N CYS A 14 -11.37 -2.14 12.51
CA CYS A 14 -10.64 -0.96 12.02
C CYS A 14 -9.93 -1.25 10.68
N SER A 15 -9.28 -2.41 10.54
CA SER A 15 -8.65 -2.82 9.26
C SER A 15 -9.67 -3.01 8.13
N ARG A 16 -10.88 -3.51 8.42
CA ARG A 16 -11.98 -3.60 7.43
C ARG A 16 -12.42 -2.21 6.98
N MET A 17 -12.55 -1.26 7.91
CA MET A 17 -12.91 0.13 7.61
C MET A 17 -11.84 0.82 6.75
N GLN A 18 -10.56 0.67 7.09
CA GLN A 18 -9.44 1.16 6.27
C GLN A 18 -9.49 0.59 4.85
N ASN A 19 -9.74 -0.71 4.71
CA ASN A 19 -9.89 -1.37 3.41
C ASN A 19 -11.08 -0.86 2.58
N ASN A 20 -12.17 -0.46 3.22
CA ASN A 20 -13.31 0.12 2.51
C ASN A 20 -13.00 1.55 2.04
N ASN A 21 -12.32 2.33 2.88
CA ASN A 21 -11.92 3.71 2.55
C ASN A 21 -10.97 3.76 1.36
N ILE A 22 -9.98 2.86 1.29
CA ILE A 22 -9.05 2.81 0.15
C ILE A 22 -9.77 2.41 -1.15
N ARG A 23 -10.76 1.51 -1.09
CA ARG A 23 -11.54 1.10 -2.27
C ARG A 23 -12.39 2.25 -2.79
N ALA A 24 -13.05 2.98 -1.90
CA ALA A 24 -13.83 4.16 -2.25
C ALA A 24 -12.95 5.25 -2.87
N PHE A 25 -11.77 5.49 -2.28
CA PHE A 25 -10.81 6.47 -2.77
C PHE A 25 -10.26 6.12 -4.17
N ILE A 26 -9.81 4.87 -4.36
CA ILE A 26 -9.29 4.39 -5.66
C ILE A 26 -10.35 4.50 -6.74
N SER A 27 -11.61 4.17 -6.42
CA SER A 27 -12.73 4.29 -7.34
C SER A 27 -13.03 5.75 -7.71
N SER A 28 -13.05 6.67 -6.73
CA SER A 28 -13.38 8.08 -6.98
C SER A 28 -12.28 8.81 -7.76
N LYS A 29 -11.01 8.56 -7.45
CA LYS A 29 -9.85 9.17 -8.11
C LYS A 29 -9.41 8.45 -9.39
N LYS A 30 -9.97 7.27 -9.68
CA LYS A 30 -9.58 6.40 -10.80
C LYS A 30 -8.06 6.14 -10.86
N CYS A 31 -7.42 6.03 -9.69
CA CYS A 31 -5.97 5.91 -9.55
C CYS A 31 -5.49 4.45 -9.36
N ALA A 32 -6.32 3.45 -9.66
CA ALA A 32 -5.98 2.04 -9.46
C ALA A 32 -4.66 1.62 -10.14
N PRO A 33 -4.39 2.00 -11.41
CA PRO A 33 -3.14 1.59 -12.08
C PRO A 33 -1.90 2.18 -11.43
N ILE A 34 -1.94 3.45 -11.01
CA ILE A 34 -0.78 4.12 -10.41
C ILE A 34 -0.54 3.67 -8.96
N MET A 35 -1.60 3.34 -8.20
CA MET A 35 -1.45 2.70 -6.88
C MET A 35 -0.82 1.31 -6.98
N LEU A 36 -1.23 0.51 -7.99
CA LEU A 36 -0.64 -0.79 -8.23
C LEU A 36 0.83 -0.68 -8.63
N ARG A 37 1.16 0.28 -9.51
CA ARG A 37 2.55 0.57 -9.89
C ARG A 37 3.39 0.97 -8.68
N LEU A 38 2.88 1.87 -7.82
CA LEU A 38 3.58 2.28 -6.59
C LEU A 38 3.92 1.06 -5.71
N ALA A 39 2.93 0.20 -5.43
CA ALA A 39 3.12 -0.99 -4.60
C ALA A 39 4.12 -1.98 -5.22
N TRP A 40 4.08 -2.14 -6.54
CA TRP A 40 5.03 -2.99 -7.26
C TRP A 40 6.47 -2.47 -7.16
N HIS A 41 6.67 -1.18 -7.36
CA HIS A 41 8.00 -0.57 -7.32
C HIS A 41 8.62 -0.63 -5.93
N ASP A 42 7.85 -0.40 -4.86
CA ASP A 42 8.33 -0.52 -3.47
C ASP A 42 8.73 -1.99 -3.16
N ALA A 43 7.85 -2.95 -3.50
CA ALA A 43 8.13 -4.37 -3.27
C ALA A 43 9.30 -4.91 -4.11
N GLY A 44 9.47 -4.38 -5.33
CA GLY A 44 10.48 -4.82 -6.29
C GLY A 44 11.92 -4.50 -5.91
N THR A 45 12.14 -3.67 -4.88
CA THR A 45 13.48 -3.36 -4.35
C THR A 45 14.04 -4.48 -3.45
N TYR A 46 13.28 -5.53 -3.16
CA TYR A 46 13.70 -6.60 -2.26
C TYR A 46 14.85 -7.45 -2.84
N GLY A 47 15.99 -7.43 -2.16
CA GLY A 47 17.13 -8.31 -2.44
C GLY A 47 17.15 -9.51 -1.49
N ALA A 48 16.97 -10.73 -2.01
CA ALA A 48 16.93 -11.96 -1.19
C ALA A 48 18.26 -12.26 -0.46
N THR A 49 19.40 -11.96 -1.10
CA THR A 49 20.74 -12.20 -0.55
C THR A 49 21.06 -11.26 0.61
N THR A 50 20.77 -9.97 0.45
CA THR A 50 21.05 -8.94 1.46
C THR A 50 19.93 -8.81 2.49
N LYS A 51 18.73 -9.33 2.18
CA LYS A 51 17.49 -9.15 2.94
C LYS A 51 17.14 -7.68 3.15
N THR A 52 17.46 -6.83 2.18
CA THR A 52 17.22 -5.38 2.21
C THR A 52 16.18 -4.96 1.17
N GLY A 53 15.57 -3.79 1.34
CA GLY A 53 14.51 -3.30 0.46
C GLY A 53 13.17 -3.97 0.72
N GLY A 54 12.31 -3.98 -0.30
CA GLY A 54 10.96 -4.55 -0.27
C GLY A 54 9.90 -3.57 0.23
N PRO A 55 8.69 -4.06 0.55
CA PRO A 55 7.51 -3.24 0.84
C PRO A 55 7.59 -2.61 2.24
N ASN A 56 8.52 -1.67 2.42
CA ASN A 56 8.77 -0.96 3.67
C ASN A 56 8.39 0.53 3.58
N GLY A 57 7.96 1.00 2.41
CA GLY A 57 7.55 2.38 2.18
C GLY A 57 8.69 3.36 1.92
N SER A 58 9.92 2.89 1.69
CA SER A 58 11.08 3.71 1.33
C SER A 58 10.87 4.49 0.04
N ILE A 59 9.96 4.03 -0.84
CA ILE A 59 9.56 4.74 -2.06
C ILE A 59 9.04 6.17 -1.81
N ARG A 60 8.68 6.54 -0.57
CA ARG A 60 8.29 7.91 -0.19
C ARG A 60 9.46 8.87 -0.06
N ASN A 61 10.68 8.36 0.04
CA ASN A 61 11.89 9.16 0.19
C ASN A 61 12.29 9.77 -1.15
N GLU A 62 12.79 11.01 -1.12
CA GLU A 62 13.18 11.76 -2.33
C GLU A 62 14.25 11.05 -3.15
N GLU A 63 15.20 10.42 -2.47
CA GLU A 63 16.25 9.59 -3.07
C GLU A 63 15.64 8.49 -3.94
N GLU A 64 14.58 7.84 -3.46
CA GLU A 64 14.02 6.67 -4.12
C GLU A 64 12.99 7.03 -5.21
N PHE A 65 12.07 7.97 -4.98
CA PHE A 65 11.10 8.34 -6.01
C PHE A 65 11.73 9.14 -7.16
N SER A 66 12.93 9.69 -6.96
CA SER A 66 13.71 10.38 -8.02
C SER A 66 14.47 9.42 -8.93
N HIS A 67 14.50 8.12 -8.63
CA HIS A 67 15.05 7.11 -9.55
C HIS A 67 14.28 7.11 -10.88
N GLY A 68 14.99 6.97 -12.01
CA GLY A 68 14.38 7.00 -13.34
C GLY A 68 13.27 5.95 -13.55
N SER A 69 13.35 4.79 -12.89
CA SER A 69 12.30 3.76 -12.89
C SER A 69 11.01 4.22 -12.20
N ASN A 70 11.11 5.15 -11.24
CA ASN A 70 10.03 5.63 -10.39
C ASN A 70 9.42 6.95 -10.91
N ASN A 71 9.81 7.39 -12.11
CA ASN A 71 9.25 8.57 -12.75
C ASN A 71 7.72 8.54 -12.80
N GLY A 72 7.11 9.61 -12.27
CA GLY A 72 5.66 9.79 -12.17
C GLY A 72 5.01 9.20 -10.92
N LEU A 73 5.75 8.49 -10.05
CA LEU A 73 5.21 7.93 -8.81
C LEU A 73 4.97 8.96 -7.71
N LYS A 74 5.53 10.17 -7.82
CA LYS A 74 5.25 11.27 -6.89
C LYS A 74 3.76 11.59 -6.77
N ILE A 75 3.02 11.53 -7.89
CA ILE A 75 1.57 11.72 -7.92
C ILE A 75 0.84 10.69 -7.05
N ALA A 76 1.34 9.45 -7.04
CA ALA A 76 0.77 8.40 -6.23
C ALA A 76 1.12 8.53 -4.74
N ILE A 77 2.33 9.00 -4.45
CA ILE A 77 2.77 9.30 -3.08
C ILE A 77 1.91 10.42 -2.48
N ASP A 78 1.58 11.45 -3.26
CA ASP A 78 0.75 12.58 -2.84
C ASP A 78 -0.72 12.22 -2.53
N PHE A 79 -1.15 11.02 -2.91
CA PHE A 79 -2.47 10.48 -2.55
C PHE A 79 -2.50 9.76 -1.20
N CYS A 80 -1.35 9.47 -0.61
CA CYS A 80 -1.21 8.75 0.66
C CYS A 80 -1.03 9.73 1.83
#